data_AF-Q1CXN6-F1
#
_entry.id   AF-Q1CXN6-F1
#
_cell.length_a   1.000
_cell.length_b   1.000
_cell.length_c   1.000
_cell.angle_alpha   90.00
_cell.angle_beta   90.00
_cell.angle_gamma   90.00
#
_symmetry.space_group_name_H-M   'P 1'
#
loop_
_entity.id
_entity.type
_entity.pdbx_description
1 polymer ?
#
loop_
_entity_poly.entity_id
_entity_poly.type
_entity_poly.pdbx_seq_one_letter_code
_entity_poly.pdbx_strand_id
1 'polypeptide(L)'
;MKKLVLSAVAASSMVACTSVESAVVSGTEIASNGEAVAVVQANALGLTAIFHIVDIVQSDLDTVINKLLIAEAKAMGASKVELLTAGTTARHGIYALTGTIIGVTSSSAVGVAVK
;
A
#
# COMPACT_ATOMS: atom_id res chain seq x y z
N MET A 1 -28.11 -16.76 -0.35
CA MET A 1 -27.55 -16.41 -1.67
C MET A 1 -27.28 -14.90 -1.81
N LYS A 2 -28.25 -14.00 -1.53
CA LYS A 2 -28.05 -12.54 -1.58
C LYS A 2 -26.89 -12.01 -0.70
N LYS A 3 -26.68 -12.59 0.49
CA LYS A 3 -25.59 -12.21 1.41
C LYS A 3 -24.19 -12.65 0.93
N LEU A 4 -24.11 -13.73 0.15
CA LEU A 4 -22.85 -14.24 -0.40
C LEU A 4 -22.38 -13.42 -1.60
N VAL A 5 -23.32 -12.99 -2.46
CA VAL A 5 -23.02 -12.08 -3.57
C VAL A 5 -22.59 -10.71 -3.05
N LEU A 6 -23.25 -10.18 -2.01
CA LEU A 6 -22.80 -8.92 -1.38
C LEU A 6 -21.39 -9.04 -0.76
N SER A 7 -21.09 -10.17 -0.12
CA SER A 7 -19.75 -10.43 0.45
C SER A 7 -18.68 -10.55 -0.63
N ALA A 8 -18.96 -11.24 -1.74
CA ALA A 8 -18.03 -11.35 -2.86
C ALA A 8 -17.79 -10.01 -3.57
N VAL A 9 -18.82 -9.16 -3.69
CA VAL A 9 -18.71 -7.79 -4.24
C VAL A 9 -17.96 -6.86 -3.28
N ALA A 10 -18.18 -6.98 -1.97
CA ALA A 10 -17.40 -6.26 -0.96
C ALA A 10 -15.92 -6.71 -0.95
N ALA A 11 -15.65 -8.01 -1.11
CA ALA A 11 -14.28 -8.53 -1.18
C ALA A 11 -13.53 -8.12 -2.45
N SER A 12 -14.22 -8.06 -3.59
CA SER A 12 -13.62 -7.64 -4.87
C SER A 12 -13.42 -6.12 -4.97
N SER A 13 -14.23 -5.32 -4.27
CA SER A 13 -14.01 -3.87 -4.17
C SER A 13 -12.82 -3.50 -3.29
N MET A 14 -12.40 -4.36 -2.35
CA MET A 14 -11.17 -4.14 -1.56
C MET A 14 -9.88 -4.36 -2.38
N VAL A 15 -9.91 -5.20 -3.42
CA VAL A 15 -8.76 -5.41 -4.33
C VAL A 15 -8.62 -4.24 -5.32
N ALA A 16 -9.71 -3.56 -5.64
CA ALA A 16 -9.71 -2.44 -6.60
C ALA A 16 -9.00 -1.18 -6.10
N CYS A 17 -8.69 -1.10 -4.81
CA CYS A 17 -8.05 0.08 -4.23
C CYS A 17 -6.55 -0.11 -3.94
N THR A 18 -5.97 -1.27 -4.23
CA THR A 18 -4.53 -1.52 -4.05
C THR A 18 -3.86 -1.74 -5.40
N SER A 19 -2.69 -1.13 -5.62
CA SER A 19 -1.85 -1.29 -6.81
C SER A 19 -0.42 -1.57 -6.41
N VAL A 20 0.23 -2.52 -7.07
CA VAL A 20 1.64 -2.84 -6.86
C VAL A 20 2.33 -2.91 -8.22
N GLU A 21 3.35 -2.10 -8.38
CA GLU A 21 4.17 -2.05 -9.58
C GLU A 21 5.61 -2.42 -9.21
N SER A 22 6.19 -3.35 -9.96
CA SER A 22 7.58 -3.79 -9.78
C SER A 22 8.33 -3.74 -11.10
N ALA A 23 9.63 -3.40 -11.03
CA ALA A 23 10.53 -3.37 -12.17
C ALA A 23 11.86 -4.00 -11.79
N VAL A 24 12.30 -5.02 -12.55
CA VAL A 24 13.64 -5.60 -12.41
C VAL A 24 14.67 -4.55 -12.81
N VAL A 25 15.70 -4.37 -11.97
CA VAL A 25 16.76 -3.38 -12.20
C VAL A 25 18.12 -4.05 -12.21
N SER A 26 19.09 -3.42 -12.88
CA SER A 26 20.49 -3.85 -12.81
C SER A 26 21.07 -3.45 -11.45
N GLY A 27 21.59 -4.43 -10.71
CA GLY A 27 22.24 -4.22 -9.41
C GLY A 27 23.46 -3.29 -9.44
N THR A 28 24.02 -3.00 -10.63
CA THR A 28 25.15 -2.09 -10.80
C THR A 28 24.73 -0.64 -11.04
N GLU A 29 23.48 -0.39 -11.41
CA GLU A 29 22.99 0.95 -11.78
C GLU A 29 22.17 1.63 -10.68
N ILE A 30 21.65 0.85 -9.73
CA ILE A 30 20.86 1.35 -8.62
C ILE A 30 21.70 1.31 -7.34
N ALA A 31 21.93 2.46 -6.74
CA ALA A 31 22.57 2.56 -5.44
C ALA A 31 21.62 2.02 -4.36
N SER A 32 22.04 0.96 -3.68
CA SER A 32 21.35 0.37 -2.55
C SER A 32 22.32 -0.29 -1.57
N ASN A 33 21.86 -0.57 -0.36
CA ASN A 33 22.58 -1.27 0.70
C ASN A 33 22.53 -2.80 0.48
N GLY A 34 22.85 -3.25 -0.73
CA GLY A 34 22.85 -4.65 -1.17
C GLY A 34 22.85 -4.77 -2.69
N GLU A 35 22.73 -5.98 -3.24
CA GLU A 35 22.55 -6.15 -4.68
C GLU A 35 21.08 -5.86 -5.04
N ALA A 36 20.82 -4.76 -5.75
CA ALA A 36 19.47 -4.42 -6.18
C ALA A 36 18.95 -5.43 -7.20
N VAL A 37 17.76 -5.96 -6.93
CA VAL A 37 17.06 -6.94 -7.78
C VAL A 37 15.88 -6.30 -8.50
N ALA A 38 15.10 -5.50 -7.78
CA ALA A 38 13.91 -4.84 -8.31
C ALA A 38 13.61 -3.56 -7.53
N VAL A 39 12.92 -2.62 -8.17
CA VAL A 39 12.24 -1.52 -7.48
C VAL A 39 10.76 -1.90 -7.37
N VAL A 40 10.20 -1.73 -6.18
CA VAL A 40 8.81 -2.06 -5.88
C VAL A 40 8.12 -0.80 -5.35
N GLN A 41 6.99 -0.47 -5.97
CA GLN A 41 6.08 0.56 -5.53
C GLN A 41 4.75 -0.11 -5.17
N ALA A 42 4.20 0.23 -4.01
CA ALA A 42 2.89 -0.21 -3.58
C ALA A 42 2.05 0.98 -3.15
N ASN A 43 0.81 1.03 -3.62
CA ASN A 43 -0.18 2.05 -3.29
C ASN A 43 -1.47 1.39 -2.82
N ALA A 44 -2.11 1.99 -1.81
CA ALA A 44 -3.45 1.64 -1.38
C ALA A 44 -4.28 2.92 -1.20
N LEU A 45 -5.47 2.93 -1.78
CA LEU A 45 -6.50 3.93 -1.57
C LEU A 45 -7.49 3.42 -0.53
N GLY A 46 -7.92 4.32 0.34
CA GLY A 46 -8.88 4.07 1.39
C GLY A 46 -10.05 5.01 1.25
N LEU A 47 -11.17 4.57 1.80
CA LEU A 47 -12.39 5.33 1.85
C LEU A 47 -12.84 5.37 3.30
N THR A 48 -13.18 6.57 3.74
CA THR A 48 -13.52 6.83 5.12
C THR A 48 -14.81 7.63 5.19
N ALA A 49 -15.53 7.49 6.29
CA ALA A 49 -16.72 8.28 6.57
C ALA A 49 -16.59 9.01 7.90
N ILE A 50 -17.33 10.11 8.01
CA ILE A 50 -17.47 10.94 9.21
C ILE A 50 -16.09 11.40 9.70
N PHE A 51 -15.51 12.44 9.08
CA PHE A 51 -14.25 13.05 9.52
C PHE A 51 -13.09 12.03 9.65
N HIS A 52 -12.95 11.12 8.69
CA HIS A 52 -11.96 10.02 8.72
C HIS A 52 -12.07 9.02 9.89
N ILE A 53 -13.10 9.09 10.74
CA ILE A 53 -13.25 8.27 11.95
C ILE A 53 -13.64 6.83 11.60
N VAL A 54 -14.49 6.65 10.59
CA VAL A 54 -14.97 5.33 10.20
C VAL A 54 -14.27 4.89 8.92
N ASP A 55 -13.52 3.80 8.98
CA ASP A 55 -12.96 3.15 7.79
C ASP A 55 -14.02 2.33 7.06
N ILE A 56 -14.27 2.69 5.80
CA ILE A 56 -15.07 1.88 4.87
C ILE A 56 -14.14 0.96 4.09
N VAL A 57 -13.00 1.49 3.63
CA VAL A 57 -11.92 0.75 2.96
C VAL A 57 -10.61 1.11 3.64
N GLN A 58 -9.90 0.11 4.13
CA GLN A 58 -8.63 0.29 4.83
C GLN A 58 -7.50 0.62 3.84
N SER A 59 -6.72 1.65 4.15
CA SER A 59 -5.49 1.99 3.43
C SER A 59 -4.35 2.22 4.42
N ASP A 60 -4.09 1.23 5.27
CA ASP A 60 -3.09 1.37 6.32
C ASP A 60 -1.68 1.13 5.77
N LEU A 61 -0.71 1.87 6.32
CA LEU A 61 0.69 1.76 5.91
C LEU A 61 1.26 0.35 6.17
N ASP A 62 0.79 -0.31 7.23
CA ASP A 62 1.14 -1.71 7.53
C ASP A 62 0.74 -2.66 6.40
N THR A 63 -0.44 -2.48 5.82
CA THR A 63 -0.90 -3.29 4.69
C THR A 63 -0.03 -3.03 3.46
N VAL A 64 0.27 -1.76 3.16
CA VAL A 64 1.10 -1.39 2.00
C VAL A 64 2.53 -1.91 2.14
N ILE A 65 3.14 -1.80 3.32
CA ILE A 65 4.52 -2.26 3.53
C ILE A 65 4.57 -3.78 3.61
N ASN A 66 3.82 -4.39 4.54
CA ASN A 66 4.01 -5.79 4.89
C ASN A 66 3.30 -6.75 3.94
N LYS A 67 2.12 -6.39 3.44
CA LYS A 67 1.31 -7.28 2.58
C LYS A 67 1.50 -7.05 1.09
N LEU A 68 1.86 -5.83 0.68
CA LEU A 68 2.06 -5.50 -0.73
C LEU A 68 3.55 -5.45 -1.07
N LEU A 69 4.29 -4.47 -0.55
CA LEU A 69 5.67 -4.20 -0.95
C LEU A 69 6.64 -5.33 -0.57
N ILE A 70 6.60 -5.83 0.66
CA ILE A 70 7.48 -6.93 1.10
C ILE A 70 7.11 -8.25 0.42
N ALA A 71 5.82 -8.52 0.23
CA ALA A 71 5.35 -9.72 -0.44
C ALA A 71 5.84 -9.76 -1.91
N GLU A 72 5.73 -8.63 -2.61
CA GLU A 72 6.21 -8.48 -3.99
C GLU A 72 7.73 -8.59 -4.07
N ALA A 73 8.46 -7.88 -3.20
CA ALA A 73 9.94 -7.98 -3.17
C ALA A 73 10.42 -9.42 -2.94
N LYS A 74 9.70 -10.19 -2.09
CA LYS A 74 10.00 -11.60 -1.86
C LYS A 74 9.68 -12.46 -3.09
N ALA A 75 8.60 -12.17 -3.80
CA ALA A 75 8.27 -12.83 -5.07
C ALA A 75 9.34 -12.57 -6.15
N MET A 76 9.99 -11.40 -6.11
CA MET A 76 11.13 -11.04 -6.96
C MET A 76 12.46 -11.66 -6.52
N GLY A 77 12.49 -12.43 -5.42
CA GLY A 77 13.69 -13.14 -4.97
C GLY A 77 14.66 -12.30 -4.12
N ALA A 78 14.19 -11.20 -3.54
CA ALA A 78 14.98 -10.40 -2.60
C ALA A 78 14.92 -10.93 -1.16
N SER A 79 15.96 -10.66 -0.38
CA SER A 79 16.04 -11.01 1.05
C SER A 79 15.57 -9.87 1.96
N LYS A 80 15.78 -8.64 1.50
CA LYS A 80 15.45 -7.41 2.23
C LYS A 80 14.90 -6.37 1.27
N VAL A 81 14.30 -5.32 1.82
CA VAL A 81 13.88 -4.14 1.06
C VAL A 81 14.47 -2.91 1.71
N GLU A 82 15.15 -2.11 0.91
CA GLU A 82 15.56 -0.77 1.30
C GLU A 82 14.40 0.19 1.04
N LEU A 83 13.83 0.73 2.11
CA LEU A 83 12.69 1.63 2.06
C LEU A 83 13.17 3.05 1.71
N LEU A 84 12.76 3.54 0.54
CA LEU A 84 13.11 4.88 0.06
C LEU A 84 12.12 5.92 0.57
N THR A 85 10.83 5.60 0.50
CA THR A 85 9.77 6.47 0.98
C THR A 85 8.57 5.66 1.41
N ALA A 86 7.88 6.16 2.43
CA ALA A 86 6.62 5.64 2.91
C ALA A 86 5.78 6.81 3.41
N GLY A 87 4.51 6.84 3.02
CA GLY A 87 3.60 7.92 3.35
C GLY A 87 2.18 7.41 3.50
N THR A 88 1.43 8.07 4.37
CA THR A 88 -0.01 7.86 4.52
C THR A 88 -0.70 9.20 4.75
N THR A 89 -1.95 9.33 4.34
CA THR A 89 -2.77 10.47 4.71
C THR A 89 -2.83 10.58 6.23
N ALA A 90 -2.58 11.77 6.78
CA ALA A 90 -2.73 11.99 8.21
C ALA A 90 -4.21 11.95 8.60
N ARG A 91 -4.59 11.06 9.53
CA ARG A 91 -5.99 10.78 9.88
C ARG A 91 -6.32 10.97 11.36
N HIS A 92 -5.36 11.46 12.13
CA HIS A 92 -5.49 11.57 13.58
C HIS A 92 -5.34 13.02 14.03
N GLY A 93 -5.85 13.32 15.23
CA GLY A 93 -5.87 14.66 15.77
C GLY A 93 -6.70 15.61 14.90
N ILE A 94 -6.22 16.84 14.72
CA ILE A 94 -6.93 17.86 13.94
C ILE A 94 -7.12 17.47 12.46
N TYR A 95 -6.27 16.59 11.93
CA TYR A 95 -6.37 16.09 10.56
C TYR A 95 -7.56 15.13 10.34
N ALA A 96 -8.18 14.60 11.40
CA ALA A 96 -9.45 13.89 11.24
C ALA A 96 -10.56 14.84 10.75
N LEU A 97 -10.58 16.07 11.29
CA LEU A 97 -11.60 17.09 10.97
C LEU A 97 -11.48 17.65 9.55
N THR A 98 -10.33 17.48 8.90
CA THR A 98 -10.19 17.80 7.47
C THR A 98 -10.87 16.77 6.56
N GLY A 99 -11.22 15.60 7.10
CA GLY A 99 -12.08 14.65 6.41
C GLY A 99 -13.49 15.19 6.33
N THR A 100 -14.11 15.16 5.14
CA THR A 100 -15.53 15.50 5.02
C THR A 100 -16.41 14.33 5.51
N ILE A 101 -17.71 14.35 5.23
CA ILE A 101 -18.60 13.20 5.51
C ILE A 101 -18.08 11.93 4.82
N ILE A 102 -17.45 12.08 3.64
CA ILE A 102 -16.73 11.02 2.94
C ILE A 102 -15.32 11.54 2.61
N GLY A 103 -14.29 10.80 3.01
CA GLY A 103 -12.89 11.15 2.77
C GLY A 103 -12.16 10.04 2.03
N VAL A 104 -11.32 10.42 1.07
CA VAL A 104 -10.39 9.50 0.41
C VAL A 104 -9.05 9.59 1.12
N THR A 105 -8.46 8.43 1.42
CA THR A 105 -7.12 8.32 2.02
C THR A 105 -6.21 7.56 1.08
N SER A 106 -4.91 7.77 1.21
CA SER A 106 -3.92 7.08 0.40
C SER A 106 -2.72 6.71 1.25
N SER A 107 -2.23 5.49 1.09
CA SER A 107 -0.94 5.05 1.60
C SER A 107 -0.08 4.56 0.46
N SER A 108 1.20 4.92 0.49
CA SER A 108 2.17 4.54 -0.51
C SER A 108 3.49 4.17 0.15
N ALA A 109 4.18 3.22 -0.47
CA ALA A 109 5.55 2.90 -0.11
C ALA A 109 6.33 2.54 -1.38
N VAL A 110 7.59 2.98 -1.42
CA VAL A 110 8.53 2.64 -2.48
C VAL A 110 9.82 2.13 -1.85
N GLY A 111 10.34 1.04 -2.40
CA GLY A 111 11.58 0.47 -1.94
C GLY A 111 12.34 -0.28 -3.03
N VAL A 112 13.63 -0.47 -2.78
CA VAL A 112 14.50 -1.30 -3.61
C VAL A 112 14.63 -2.66 -2.95
N ALA A 113 14.19 -3.69 -3.65
CA ALA A 113 14.36 -5.09 -3.25
C ALA A 113 15.84 -5.46 -3.42
N VAL A 114 16.50 -5.89 -2.34
CA VAL A 114 17.93 -6.22 -2.29
C VAL A 114 18.16 -7.66 -1.79
N LYS A 115 19.22 -8.31 -2.27
CA LYS A 115 19.66 -9.61 -1.76
C LYS A 115 20.44 -9.52 -0.47
#